data_AF-A0A3M1J7Z0-F1
#
_entry.id   AF-A0A3M1J7Z0-F1
#
_cell.length_a   1.000
_cell.length_b   1.000
_cell.length_c   1.000
_cell.angle_alpha   90.00
_cell.angle_beta   90.00
_cell.angle_gamma   90.00
#
_symmetry.space_group_name_H-M   'P 1'
#
loop_
_entity.id
_entity.type
_entity.pdbx_description
1 polymer ?
#
loop_
_entity_poly.entity_id
_entity_poly.type
_entity_poly.pdbx_seq_one_letter_code
_entity_poly.pdbx_strand_id
1 'polypeptide(L)'
;MIFTPQIWKERTAQKMRALSEWLKRRRDQDLPYVAYGALSTMTLLPVVEVAARGLAQTGNAFTYLGPFFGVASAASAVGAGLLTNQIQRWADRAGTETEADIERWVDEQLPQNADLRATLDAILQAVEVIPAAQQTLAAADQAWFDRRLADELHKLGSHIEYHAAAGDYGVIVQGVGHTVQVHHHNADPAAAARTELKKAYLERFSTYCNVLPLGALGADRTTEDDVTLDAVYIDLNTTTRIPLTDAEKKKLKDRDQTDRILPAMEAAERHKKLALVGDPGSGKSTFVRQLAGSVARRADAPLLPLFVILRDLSAPLAALELDNLDAETAQTKLVSVVCRQWRKDFADRHRLGTLAEHLDSLLAHEKLLLIFDGLDEVPQATRRRVNRAVRAVLKTYPNIAQAIVTCRVRSYTGDAVLPGFARHQLAPFNEDQIKKFVK
;
A
#
# COMPACT_ATOMS: atom_id res chain seq x y z
N MET A 1 7.82 41.14 27.60
CA MET A 1 7.18 40.57 26.40
C MET A 1 6.82 39.14 26.74
N ILE A 2 5.53 38.78 26.71
CA ILE A 2 5.04 37.48 27.17
C ILE A 2 5.55 36.41 26.20
N PHE A 3 6.24 35.37 26.67
CA PHE A 3 6.54 34.21 25.83
C PHE A 3 5.28 33.37 25.75
N THR A 4 4.75 33.19 24.55
CA THR A 4 3.54 32.42 24.26
C THR A 4 3.90 31.27 23.31
N PRO A 5 3.05 30.23 23.16
CA PRO A 5 3.29 29.17 22.17
C PRO A 5 3.51 29.73 20.76
N GLN A 6 2.74 30.76 20.38
CA GLN A 6 2.86 31.43 19.09
C GLN A 6 4.21 32.14 18.93
N ILE A 7 4.66 32.88 19.95
CA ILE A 7 5.96 33.56 19.92
C ILE A 7 7.12 32.55 19.89
N TRP A 8 6.97 31.40 20.56
CA TRP A 8 7.95 30.33 20.48
C TRP A 8 8.05 29.78 19.06
N LYS A 9 6.92 29.43 18.43
CA LYS A 9 6.86 28.98 17.04
C LYS A 9 7.51 29.99 16.07
N GLU A 10 7.18 31.27 16.20
CA GLU A 10 7.74 32.34 15.36
C GLU A 10 9.27 32.47 15.51
N ARG A 11 9.78 32.44 16.75
CA ARG A 11 11.23 32.51 17.00
C ARG A 11 11.96 31.27 16.51
N THR A 12 11.37 30.09 16.69
CA THR A 12 11.92 28.84 16.14
C THR A 12 11.99 28.92 14.62
N ALA A 13 10.93 29.36 13.95
CA ALA A 13 10.93 29.57 12.49
C ALA A 13 11.97 30.61 12.04
N GLN A 14 12.23 31.65 12.84
CA GLN A 14 13.31 32.61 12.56
C GLN A 14 14.69 31.94 12.62
N LYS A 15 14.94 31.05 13.60
CA LYS A 15 16.20 30.29 13.70
C LYS A 15 16.36 29.29 12.55
N MET A 16 15.28 28.70 12.06
CA MET A 16 15.29 27.79 10.90
C MET A 16 15.88 28.41 9.62
N ARG A 17 15.96 29.74 9.51
CA ARG A 17 16.64 30.42 8.37
C ARG A 17 18.10 30.05 8.23
N ALA A 18 18.76 29.66 9.31
CA ALA A 18 20.14 29.19 9.29
C ALA A 18 20.27 27.66 9.09
N LEU A 19 19.16 26.92 8.93
CA LEU A 19 19.16 25.46 8.91
C LEU A 19 20.04 24.88 7.80
N SER A 20 19.98 25.42 6.57
CA SER A 20 20.79 24.93 5.46
C SER A 20 22.29 25.07 5.73
N GLU A 21 22.72 26.19 6.31
CA GLU A 21 24.13 26.42 6.69
C GLU A 21 24.54 25.50 7.85
N TRP A 22 23.65 25.33 8.82
CA TRP A 22 23.86 24.43 9.94
C TRP A 22 24.07 22.98 9.48
N LEU A 23 23.19 22.47 8.61
CA LEU A 23 23.27 21.10 8.10
C LEU A 23 24.55 20.89 7.29
N LYS A 24 24.97 21.88 6.48
CA LYS A 24 26.24 21.81 5.73
C LYS A 24 27.45 21.62 6.63
N ARG A 25 27.52 22.31 7.78
CA ARG A 25 28.64 22.17 8.73
C ARG A 25 28.73 20.78 9.37
N ARG A 26 27.61 20.08 9.47
CA ARG A 26 27.47 18.85 10.28
C ARG A 26 27.23 17.58 9.47
N ARG A 27 26.89 17.69 8.18
CA ARG A 27 26.64 16.57 7.27
C ARG A 27 27.86 15.66 7.09
N ASP A 28 29.05 16.22 7.15
CA ASP A 28 30.32 15.50 6.98
C ASP A 28 30.90 14.96 8.30
N GLN A 29 30.20 15.19 9.42
CA GLN A 29 30.58 14.66 10.73
C GLN A 29 29.90 13.30 10.97
N ASP A 30 30.59 12.38 11.63
CA ASP A 30 30.06 11.05 11.96
C ASP A 30 29.11 11.12 13.17
N LEU A 31 27.94 11.72 12.95
CA LEU A 31 26.91 11.93 13.96
C LEU A 31 25.66 11.09 13.67
N PRO A 32 25.10 10.41 14.69
CA PRO A 32 23.97 9.50 14.50
C PRO A 32 22.65 10.22 14.18
N TYR A 33 22.44 11.44 14.69
CA TYR A 33 21.17 12.16 14.67
C TYR A 33 21.33 13.65 14.27
N VAL A 34 21.76 13.90 13.03
CA VAL A 34 22.09 15.23 12.51
C VAL A 34 20.85 16.10 12.30
N ALA A 35 19.81 15.59 11.64
CA ALA A 35 18.62 16.37 11.32
C ALA A 35 17.75 16.60 12.56
N TYR A 36 17.50 15.55 13.35
CA TYR A 36 16.78 15.63 14.61
C TYR A 36 17.51 16.51 15.62
N GLY A 37 18.85 16.40 15.69
CA GLY A 37 19.69 17.25 16.54
C GLY A 37 19.61 18.73 16.16
N ALA A 38 19.57 19.05 14.86
CA ALA A 38 19.38 20.41 14.35
C ALA A 38 18.05 21.01 14.83
N LEU A 39 16.96 20.27 14.61
CA LEU A 39 15.61 20.72 14.98
C LEU A 39 15.49 20.93 16.49
N SER A 40 16.04 20.00 17.28
CA SER A 40 16.07 20.08 18.74
C SER A 40 16.83 21.32 19.21
N THR A 41 18.03 21.54 18.68
CA THR A 41 18.88 22.68 19.04
C THR A 41 18.21 24.01 18.75
N MET A 42 17.72 24.18 17.51
CA MET A 42 17.12 25.44 17.07
C MET A 42 15.78 25.74 17.77
N THR A 43 15.08 24.71 18.23
CA THR A 43 13.83 24.86 19.00
C THR A 43 14.10 25.25 20.46
N LEU A 44 15.20 24.75 21.05
CA LEU A 44 15.60 25.07 22.42
C LEU A 44 16.27 26.45 22.55
N LEU A 45 16.95 26.93 21.51
CA LEU A 45 17.68 28.21 21.57
C LEU A 45 16.80 29.41 21.98
N PRO A 46 15.58 29.63 21.41
CA PRO A 46 14.67 30.67 21.89
C PRO A 46 14.23 30.49 23.35
N VAL A 47 14.13 29.25 23.84
CA VAL A 47 13.77 28.96 25.24
C VAL A 47 14.89 29.42 26.17
N VAL A 48 16.14 29.15 25.82
CA VAL A 48 17.31 29.57 26.60
C VAL A 48 17.49 31.10 26.58
N GLU A 49 17.26 31.75 25.44
CA GLU A 49 17.28 33.21 25.35
C GLU A 49 16.23 33.87 26.26
N VAL A 50 15.04 33.26 26.37
CA VAL A 50 13.98 33.72 27.28
C VAL A 50 14.37 33.44 28.73
N ALA A 51 14.99 32.29 29.00
CA ALA A 51 15.46 31.91 30.32
C ALA A 51 16.51 32.90 30.85
N ALA A 52 17.53 33.21 30.06
CA ALA A 52 18.58 34.17 30.40
C ALA A 52 18.00 35.56 30.69
N ARG A 53 17.01 36.00 29.90
CA ARG A 53 16.30 37.27 30.15
C ARG A 53 15.48 37.24 31.44
N GLY A 54 14.79 36.15 31.73
CA GLY A 54 14.06 35.95 32.98
C GLY A 54 14.98 36.07 34.19
N LEU A 55 16.12 35.40 34.12
CA LEU A 55 17.16 35.45 35.16
C LEU A 55 17.68 36.88 35.35
N ALA A 56 18.03 37.58 34.26
CA ALA A 56 18.54 38.96 34.32
C ALA A 56 17.51 39.98 34.85
N GLN A 57 16.22 39.79 34.57
CA GLN A 57 15.17 40.75 34.93
C GLN A 57 14.50 40.46 36.28
N THR A 58 14.44 39.20 36.69
CA THR A 58 13.61 38.76 37.82
C THR A 58 14.34 37.87 38.83
N GLY A 59 15.60 37.50 38.54
CA GLY A 59 16.35 36.53 39.34
C GLY A 59 15.88 35.08 39.16
N ASN A 60 14.94 34.83 38.25
CA ASN A 60 14.39 33.49 37.99
C ASN A 60 14.32 33.23 36.48
N ALA A 61 15.03 32.20 36.02
CA ALA A 61 15.09 31.83 34.60
C ALA A 61 13.74 31.34 34.05
N PHE A 62 12.82 30.93 34.92
CA PHE A 62 11.58 30.27 34.53
C PHE A 62 10.36 31.19 34.49
N THR A 63 10.51 32.45 34.90
CA THR A 63 9.41 33.44 35.01
C THR A 63 8.56 33.54 33.75
N TYR A 64 9.17 33.38 32.57
CA TYR A 64 8.50 33.51 31.29
C TYR A 64 8.37 32.19 30.54
N LEU A 65 8.69 31.03 31.13
CA LEU A 65 8.72 29.75 30.41
C LEU A 65 7.45 28.90 30.59
N GLY A 66 6.33 29.51 31.00
CA GLY A 66 5.04 28.81 31.17
C GLY A 66 4.64 27.90 29.99
N PRO A 67 4.70 28.37 28.72
CA PRO A 67 4.42 27.52 27.55
C PRO A 67 5.36 26.32 27.40
N PHE A 68 6.64 26.48 27.70
CA PHE A 68 7.62 25.39 27.65
C PHE A 68 7.26 24.29 28.66
N PHE A 69 6.93 24.67 29.90
CA PHE A 69 6.53 23.69 30.92
C PHE A 69 5.23 22.99 30.58
N GLY A 70 4.25 23.71 30.02
CA GLY A 70 2.97 23.12 29.61
C GLY A 70 3.15 21.99 28.58
N VAL A 71 4.08 22.13 27.64
CA VAL A 71 4.37 21.10 26.64
C VAL A 71 5.31 20.02 27.19
N ALA A 72 6.41 20.41 27.84
CA ALA A 72 7.43 19.46 28.28
C ALA A 72 6.91 18.47 29.35
N SER A 73 6.14 18.96 30.32
CA SER A 73 5.64 18.12 31.42
C SER A 73 4.52 17.16 31.00
N ALA A 74 3.79 17.47 29.91
CA ALA A 74 2.75 16.61 29.36
C ALA A 74 3.32 15.33 28.70
N ALA A 75 4.60 15.35 28.32
CA ALA A 75 5.24 14.25 27.61
C ALA A 75 6.01 13.29 28.55
N SER A 76 6.93 13.83 29.36
CA SER A 76 7.63 13.08 30.42
C SER A 76 8.08 14.03 31.51
N ALA A 77 7.68 13.77 32.76
CA ALA A 77 8.13 14.55 33.91
C ALA A 77 9.66 14.45 34.12
N VAL A 78 10.24 13.28 33.84
CA VAL A 78 11.69 13.03 33.94
C VAL A 78 12.44 13.82 32.89
N GLY A 79 12.01 13.74 31.62
CA GLY A 79 12.64 14.48 30.53
C GLY A 79 12.46 16.00 30.65
N ALA A 80 11.29 16.47 31.10
CA ALA A 80 11.06 17.87 31.43
C ALA A 80 12.01 18.37 32.53
N GLY A 81 12.24 17.56 33.58
CA GLY A 81 13.20 17.89 34.64
C GLY A 81 14.64 18.00 34.12
N LEU A 82 15.06 17.08 33.24
CA LEU A 82 16.39 17.12 32.61
C LEU A 82 16.58 18.40 31.78
N LEU A 83 15.62 18.73 30.91
CA LEU A 83 15.69 19.96 30.11
C LEU A 83 15.65 21.21 30.98
N THR A 84 14.82 21.23 32.03
CA THR A 84 14.72 22.38 32.95
C THR A 84 16.05 22.67 33.63
N ASN A 85 16.69 21.63 34.18
CA ASN A 85 18.01 21.75 34.80
C ASN A 85 19.06 22.23 33.80
N GLN A 86 19.00 21.73 32.58
CA GLN A 86 19.97 22.10 31.55
C GLN A 86 19.74 23.53 31.03
N ILE A 87 18.49 23.97 30.86
CA ILE A 87 18.13 25.34 30.48
C ILE A 87 18.62 26.35 31.53
N GLN A 88 18.49 26.05 32.83
CA GLN A 88 19.06 26.90 33.89
C GLN A 88 20.57 27.06 33.71
N ARG A 89 21.30 25.95 33.52
CA ARG A 89 22.76 25.97 33.33
C ARG A 89 23.19 26.79 32.12
N TRP A 90 22.44 26.72 31.02
CA TRP A 90 22.70 27.53 29.84
C TRP A 90 22.36 29.01 30.06
N ALA A 91 21.26 29.29 30.78
CA ALA A 91 20.86 30.66 31.13
C ALA A 91 21.88 31.36 32.04
N ASP A 92 22.45 30.64 33.00
CA ASP A 92 23.49 31.15 33.91
C ASP A 92 24.78 31.57 33.19
N ARG A 93 25.01 31.04 31.98
CA ARG A 93 26.24 31.24 31.20
C ARG A 93 26.07 32.15 29.97
N ALA A 94 24.88 32.69 29.72
CA ALA A 94 24.55 33.32 28.45
C ALA A 94 25.42 34.55 28.14
N GLY A 95 26.29 34.43 27.13
CA GLY A 95 27.21 35.46 26.65
C GLY A 95 27.53 35.34 25.15
N THR A 96 27.96 34.16 24.66
CA THR A 96 28.20 33.94 23.21
C THR A 96 28.35 32.48 22.74
N GLU A 97 28.26 31.46 23.62
CA GLU A 97 28.56 30.05 23.24
C GLU A 97 27.39 29.08 23.41
N THR A 98 26.18 29.60 23.63
CA THR A 98 24.99 28.81 24.00
C THR A 98 24.57 27.81 22.93
N GLU A 99 24.70 28.13 21.64
CA GLU A 99 24.26 27.26 20.55
C GLU A 99 25.11 25.98 20.46
N ALA A 100 26.43 26.12 20.43
CA ALA A 100 27.35 24.97 20.38
C ALA A 100 27.25 24.06 21.61
N ASP A 101 26.95 24.64 22.78
CA ASP A 101 26.71 23.88 24.01
C ASP A 101 25.39 23.11 24.00
N ILE A 102 24.33 23.69 23.41
CA ILE A 102 23.05 22.98 23.21
C ILE A 102 23.27 21.84 22.22
N GLU A 103 23.94 22.10 21.10
CA GLU A 103 24.24 21.11 20.07
C GLU A 103 24.97 19.89 20.66
N ARG A 104 26.09 20.14 21.35
CA ARG A 104 26.91 19.08 21.95
C ARG A 104 26.10 18.25 22.94
N TRP A 105 25.32 18.91 23.80
CA TRP A 105 24.50 18.24 24.78
C TRP A 105 23.40 17.39 24.12
N VAL A 106 22.72 17.90 23.11
CA VAL A 106 21.71 17.14 22.36
C VAL A 106 22.35 15.88 21.75
N ASP A 107 23.49 16.01 21.08
CA ASP A 107 24.18 14.87 20.46
C ASP A 107 24.57 13.79 21.47
N GLU A 108 25.06 14.19 22.64
CA GLU A 108 25.45 13.28 23.71
C GLU A 108 24.26 12.56 24.34
N GLN A 109 23.14 13.26 24.54
CA GLN A 109 21.99 12.75 25.28
C GLN A 109 21.02 11.94 24.42
N LEU A 110 20.89 12.26 23.12
CA LEU A 110 19.92 11.62 22.23
C LEU A 110 20.04 10.09 22.16
N PRO A 111 21.22 9.47 22.08
CA PRO A 111 21.32 8.00 22.09
C PRO A 111 20.88 7.39 23.43
N GLN A 112 21.11 8.09 24.54
CA GLN A 112 21.13 7.50 25.89
C GLN A 112 19.82 7.70 26.67
N ASN A 113 19.02 8.71 26.36
CA ASN A 113 17.90 9.12 27.23
C ASN A 113 16.54 9.08 26.52
N ALA A 114 15.76 8.03 26.77
CA ALA A 114 14.43 7.87 26.17
C ALA A 114 13.42 8.93 26.65
N ASP A 115 13.42 9.28 27.95
CA ASP A 115 12.54 10.31 28.51
C ASP A 115 12.79 11.70 27.92
N LEU A 116 14.07 12.02 27.65
CA LEU A 116 14.43 13.25 26.97
C LEU A 116 13.90 13.27 25.54
N ARG A 117 14.04 12.16 24.79
CA ARG A 117 13.51 12.04 23.42
C ARG A 117 12.00 12.25 23.38
N ALA A 118 11.25 11.61 24.29
CA ALA A 118 9.80 11.80 24.38
C ALA A 118 9.42 13.28 24.64
N THR A 119 10.19 13.97 25.47
CA THR A 119 9.97 15.39 25.76
C THR A 119 10.31 16.28 24.57
N LEU A 120 11.42 16.01 23.88
CA LEU A 120 11.79 16.72 22.65
C LEU A 120 10.75 16.49 21.55
N ASP A 121 10.26 15.27 21.37
CA ASP A 121 9.21 14.96 20.39
C ASP A 121 7.97 15.85 20.57
N ALA A 122 7.46 15.93 21.80
CA ALA A 122 6.31 16.76 22.11
C ALA A 122 6.58 18.26 21.86
N ILE A 123 7.80 18.72 22.18
CA ILE A 123 8.23 20.10 21.92
C ILE A 123 8.26 20.39 20.41
N LEU A 124 8.94 19.54 19.63
CA LEU A 124 9.10 19.70 18.19
C LEU A 124 7.75 19.69 17.47
N GLN A 125 6.81 18.86 17.92
CA GLN A 125 5.45 18.83 17.40
C GLN A 125 4.66 20.09 17.79
N ALA A 126 4.74 20.53 19.05
CA ALA A 126 4.00 21.70 19.53
C ALA A 126 4.40 23.01 18.85
N VAL A 127 5.66 23.15 18.42
CA VAL A 127 6.13 24.32 17.68
C VAL A 127 6.06 24.15 16.16
N GLU A 128 5.56 23.01 15.67
CA GLU A 128 5.49 22.67 14.23
C GLU A 128 6.82 22.91 13.50
N VAL A 129 7.91 22.41 14.09
CA VAL A 129 9.26 22.70 13.62
C VAL A 129 9.54 22.10 12.23
N ILE A 130 8.94 20.96 11.92
CA ILE A 130 9.17 20.21 10.68
C ILE A 130 8.65 21.00 9.46
N PRO A 131 7.38 21.47 9.45
CA PRO A 131 6.90 22.38 8.40
C PRO A 131 7.75 23.63 8.27
N ALA A 132 8.20 24.22 9.39
CA ALA A 132 9.05 25.41 9.37
C ALA A 132 10.42 25.14 8.73
N ALA A 133 11.02 23.98 9.00
CA ALA A 133 12.27 23.55 8.39
C ALA A 133 12.12 23.35 6.88
N GLN A 134 11.08 22.62 6.45
CA GLN A 134 10.82 22.33 5.03
C GLN A 134 10.56 23.59 4.21
N GLN A 135 9.87 24.59 4.77
CA GLN A 135 9.61 25.87 4.09
C GLN A 135 10.88 26.71 3.91
N THR A 136 11.93 26.43 4.69
CA THR A 136 13.14 27.26 4.74
C THR A 136 14.32 26.64 3.97
N LEU A 137 14.32 25.32 3.79
CA LEU A 137 15.35 24.61 3.03
C LEU A 137 15.21 24.90 1.53
N ALA A 138 16.36 24.95 0.85
CA ALA A 138 16.37 24.94 -0.61
C ALA A 138 15.91 23.56 -1.12
N ALA A 139 15.26 23.53 -2.29
CA ALA A 139 14.76 22.27 -2.88
C ALA A 139 15.84 21.17 -3.00
N ALA A 140 17.10 21.55 -3.23
CA ALA A 140 18.23 20.63 -3.30
C ALA A 140 18.59 19.95 -1.96
N ASP A 141 18.36 20.64 -0.84
CA ASP A 141 18.69 20.15 0.51
C ASP A 141 17.47 19.49 1.19
N GLN A 142 16.26 19.81 0.75
CA GLN A 142 15.01 19.32 1.31
C GLN A 142 14.88 17.80 1.23
N ALA A 143 15.15 17.18 0.07
CA ALA A 143 15.07 15.73 -0.11
C ALA A 143 16.07 14.97 0.78
N TRP A 144 17.28 15.53 0.98
CA TRP A 144 18.26 14.92 1.89
C TRP A 144 17.82 15.04 3.34
N PHE A 145 17.36 16.23 3.74
CA PHE A 145 16.90 16.50 5.10
C PHE A 145 15.71 15.60 5.46
N ASP A 146 14.72 15.52 4.57
CA ASP A 146 13.52 14.71 4.73
C ASP A 146 13.86 13.22 4.90
N ARG A 147 14.74 12.70 4.05
CA ARG A 147 15.22 11.31 4.13
C ARG A 147 16.00 11.05 5.41
N ARG A 148 16.86 11.98 5.79
CA ARG A 148 17.73 11.84 6.95
C ARG A 148 16.92 11.90 8.24
N LEU A 149 16.00 12.85 8.36
CA LEU A 149 15.13 12.98 9.52
C LEU A 149 14.23 11.75 9.69
N ALA A 150 13.66 11.20 8.62
CA ALA A 150 12.85 9.99 8.70
C ALA A 150 13.62 8.77 9.24
N ASP A 151 14.86 8.56 8.77
CA ASP A 151 15.75 7.50 9.27
C ASP A 151 16.11 7.70 10.75
N GLU A 152 16.41 8.94 11.14
CA GLU A 152 16.73 9.29 12.52
C GLU A 152 15.54 9.09 13.47
N LEU A 153 14.34 9.55 13.09
CA LEU A 153 13.11 9.35 13.85
C LEU A 153 12.81 7.87 14.08
N HIS A 154 13.01 7.03 13.05
CA HIS A 154 12.84 5.59 13.16
C HIS A 154 13.83 4.97 14.15
N LYS A 155 15.13 5.32 14.03
CA LYS A 155 16.19 4.82 14.93
C LYS A 155 15.97 5.25 16.39
N LEU A 156 15.40 6.43 16.60
CA LEU A 156 15.09 6.96 17.92
C LEU A 156 13.81 6.37 18.53
N GLY A 157 12.99 5.67 17.74
CA GLY A 157 11.66 5.19 18.14
C GLY A 157 10.67 6.33 18.35
N SER A 158 10.85 7.45 17.64
CA SER A 158 10.05 8.67 17.79
C SER A 158 8.64 8.53 17.21
N HIS A 159 7.68 9.25 17.78
CA HIS A 159 6.26 9.23 17.39
C HIS A 159 5.78 10.54 16.73
N ILE A 160 6.70 11.43 16.34
CA ILE A 160 6.34 12.72 15.72
C ILE A 160 5.64 12.49 14.37
N GLU A 161 4.54 13.21 14.16
CA GLU A 161 3.88 13.31 12.86
C GLU A 161 4.78 14.11 11.89
N TYR A 162 5.22 13.44 10.83
CA TYR A 162 6.12 14.01 9.84
C TYR A 162 5.51 13.85 8.44
N HIS A 163 5.31 14.96 7.74
CA HIS A 163 4.80 14.99 6.36
C HIS A 163 5.86 15.68 5.48
N ALA A 164 6.39 14.99 4.45
CA ALA A 164 7.28 15.65 3.50
C ALA A 164 6.48 16.51 2.52
N ALA A 165 6.91 17.76 2.29
CA ALA A 165 6.26 18.64 1.33
C ALA A 165 6.62 18.21 -0.10
N ALA A 166 5.63 17.69 -0.83
CA ALA A 166 5.59 17.50 -2.29
C ALA A 166 6.96 17.19 -2.94
N GLY A 167 7.55 16.08 -2.51
CA GLY A 167 8.71 15.44 -3.11
C GLY A 167 8.82 14.02 -2.58
N ASP A 168 8.37 13.04 -3.36
CA ASP A 168 8.63 11.59 -3.28
C ASP A 168 8.67 10.83 -1.93
N TYR A 169 8.23 11.39 -0.81
CA TYR A 169 8.27 10.71 0.49
C TYR A 169 7.01 10.99 1.35
N GLY A 170 6.01 10.13 1.26
CA GLY A 170 4.90 10.11 2.23
C GLY A 170 5.28 9.27 3.45
N VAL A 171 5.56 9.92 4.59
CA VAL A 171 5.56 9.26 5.89
C VAL A 171 4.22 9.57 6.54
N ILE A 172 3.53 8.55 7.07
CA ILE A 172 2.37 8.72 7.93
C ILE A 172 2.69 7.96 9.21
N VAL A 173 2.98 8.69 10.28
CA VAL A 173 3.06 8.13 11.63
C VAL A 173 1.68 8.34 12.27
N GLN A 174 0.88 7.28 12.37
CA GLN A 174 -0.33 7.30 13.21
C GLN A 174 -0.05 6.54 14.51
N GLY A 175 -0.10 7.23 15.65
CA GLY A 175 -0.18 6.63 16.99
C GLY A 175 -1.54 5.95 17.21
N VAL A 176 -1.79 5.12 18.23
CA VAL A 176 -1.14 4.81 19.51
C VAL A 176 -1.36 3.31 19.75
N GLY A 177 -0.32 2.59 20.16
CA GLY A 177 -0.40 1.19 20.58
C GLY A 177 -0.54 0.20 19.43
N HIS A 178 0.50 -0.63 19.26
CA HIS A 178 0.65 -1.74 18.31
C HIS A 178 1.24 -1.40 16.93
N THR A 179 2.52 -1.79 16.82
CA THR A 179 3.26 -2.17 15.60
C THR A 179 3.55 -1.06 14.60
N VAL A 180 4.77 -0.53 14.65
CA VAL A 180 5.39 0.28 13.59
C VAL A 180 5.72 -0.64 12.41
N GLN A 181 5.02 -0.48 11.28
CA GLN A 181 5.46 -1.01 9.99
C GLN A 181 6.08 0.11 9.16
N VAL A 182 7.41 0.17 9.14
CA VAL A 182 8.15 1.03 8.21
C VAL A 182 8.09 0.40 6.83
N HIS A 183 7.26 0.94 5.95
CA HIS A 183 7.37 0.65 4.54
C HIS A 183 8.45 1.55 3.93
N HIS A 184 9.68 1.04 3.87
CA HIS A 184 10.74 1.61 3.04
C HIS A 184 10.34 1.52 1.56
N HIS A 185 9.69 2.55 1.02
CA HIS A 185 9.70 2.77 -0.42
C HIS A 185 10.75 3.84 -0.71
N ASN A 186 11.97 3.39 -1.07
CA ASN A 186 12.81 4.21 -1.94
C ASN A 186 11.95 4.53 -3.17
N ALA A 187 11.73 5.81 -3.50
CA ALA A 187 11.34 6.20 -4.85
C ALA A 187 12.55 5.92 -5.77
N ASP A 188 12.71 4.65 -6.11
CA ASP A 188 13.33 4.23 -7.35
C ASP A 188 12.57 4.97 -8.46
N PRO A 189 13.20 5.74 -9.35
CA PRO A 189 12.54 6.30 -10.53
C PRO A 189 11.78 5.21 -11.31
N ALA A 190 12.26 3.97 -11.25
CA ALA A 190 11.54 2.84 -11.79
C ALA A 190 10.34 2.41 -10.91
N ALA A 191 10.27 2.68 -9.61
CA ALA A 191 9.05 2.48 -8.78
C ALA A 191 7.95 3.50 -9.11
N ALA A 192 8.28 4.77 -9.29
CA ALA A 192 7.32 5.78 -9.73
C ALA A 192 6.83 5.45 -11.15
N ALA A 193 7.75 5.11 -12.07
CA ALA A 193 7.39 4.64 -13.40
C ALA A 193 6.56 3.34 -13.35
N ARG A 194 6.87 2.38 -12.47
CA ARG A 194 6.08 1.16 -12.26
C ARG A 194 4.68 1.48 -11.74
N THR A 195 4.53 2.49 -10.88
CA THR A 195 3.22 2.92 -10.35
C THR A 195 2.37 3.52 -11.47
N GLU A 196 2.95 4.37 -12.31
CA GLU A 196 2.25 4.96 -13.45
C GLU A 196 1.92 3.90 -14.51
N LEU A 197 2.85 2.99 -14.80
CA LEU A 197 2.60 1.87 -15.71
C LEU A 197 1.53 0.92 -15.17
N LYS A 198 1.50 0.67 -13.86
CA LYS A 198 0.45 -0.11 -13.20
C LYS A 198 -0.89 0.59 -13.35
N LYS A 199 -0.96 1.90 -13.10
CA LYS A 199 -2.20 2.67 -13.27
C LYS A 199 -2.70 2.60 -14.72
N ALA A 200 -1.83 2.86 -15.69
CA ALA A 200 -2.14 2.72 -17.10
C ALA A 200 -2.60 1.30 -17.48
N TYR A 201 -2.01 0.28 -16.86
CA TYR A 201 -2.46 -1.11 -17.02
C TYR A 201 -3.86 -1.32 -16.47
N LEU A 202 -4.13 -0.92 -15.22
CA LEU A 202 -5.43 -1.10 -14.59
C LEU A 202 -6.54 -0.39 -15.38
N GLU A 203 -6.27 0.82 -15.88
CA GLU A 203 -7.19 1.55 -16.75
C GLU A 203 -7.48 0.74 -18.03
N ARG A 204 -6.46 0.35 -18.79
CA ARG A 204 -6.64 -0.42 -20.05
C ARG A 204 -7.21 -1.81 -19.83
N PHE A 205 -6.85 -2.46 -18.72
CA PHE A 205 -7.37 -3.76 -18.34
C PHE A 205 -8.85 -3.67 -17.96
N SER A 206 -9.25 -2.63 -17.24
CA SER A 206 -10.67 -2.38 -16.94
C SER A 206 -11.48 -2.18 -18.21
N THR A 207 -10.97 -1.41 -19.18
CA THR A 207 -11.60 -1.24 -20.49
C THR A 207 -11.71 -2.58 -21.22
N TYR A 208 -10.64 -3.37 -21.25
CA TYR A 208 -10.64 -4.72 -21.85
C TYR A 208 -11.70 -5.65 -21.23
N CYS A 209 -11.90 -5.58 -19.92
CA CYS A 209 -12.92 -6.35 -19.22
C CYS A 209 -14.34 -5.86 -19.48
N ASN A 210 -14.50 -4.57 -19.81
CA ASN A 210 -15.80 -3.92 -19.96
C ASN A 210 -16.37 -3.96 -21.39
N VAL A 211 -15.63 -4.49 -22.37
CA VAL A 211 -16.11 -4.67 -23.74
C VAL A 211 -17.07 -5.86 -23.83
N LEU A 212 -18.29 -5.59 -24.29
CA LEU A 212 -19.23 -6.61 -24.75
C LEU A 212 -18.95 -6.94 -26.22
N PRO A 213 -18.62 -8.19 -26.57
CA PRO A 213 -18.49 -8.59 -27.96
C PRO A 213 -19.88 -8.79 -28.59
N LEU A 214 -20.63 -7.70 -28.79
CA LEU A 214 -21.99 -7.71 -29.36
C LEU A 214 -22.04 -8.29 -30.78
N GLY A 215 -20.95 -8.15 -31.55
CA GLY A 215 -20.81 -8.78 -32.87
C GLY A 215 -20.82 -10.31 -32.84
N ALA A 216 -20.48 -10.95 -31.72
CA ALA A 216 -20.62 -12.40 -31.55
C ALA A 216 -22.04 -12.82 -31.14
N LEU A 217 -22.89 -11.87 -30.76
CA LEU A 217 -24.28 -12.05 -30.34
C LEU A 217 -25.29 -11.70 -31.45
N GLY A 218 -24.81 -11.35 -32.66
CA GLY A 218 -25.65 -11.11 -33.84
C GLY A 218 -26.27 -9.72 -33.91
N ALA A 219 -25.75 -8.73 -33.17
CA ALA A 219 -26.21 -7.34 -33.26
C ALA A 219 -25.71 -6.65 -34.54
N ASP A 220 -26.55 -5.82 -35.15
CA ASP A 220 -26.23 -5.03 -36.34
C ASP A 220 -25.19 -3.94 -36.01
N ARG A 221 -24.22 -3.74 -36.91
CA ARG A 221 -22.97 -2.97 -36.70
C ARG A 221 -23.16 -1.45 -36.50
N THR A 222 -24.38 -0.97 -36.33
CA THR A 222 -24.73 0.47 -36.31
C THR A 222 -24.89 1.05 -34.90
N THR A 223 -24.85 0.22 -33.85
CA THR A 223 -24.99 0.64 -32.43
C THR A 223 -23.89 0.07 -31.53
N GLU A 224 -22.68 -0.13 -32.06
CA GLU A 224 -21.61 -0.89 -31.38
C GLU A 224 -20.89 -0.14 -30.23
N ASP A 225 -21.10 1.16 -30.04
CA ASP A 225 -20.24 1.97 -29.17
C ASP A 225 -20.76 2.27 -27.74
N ASP A 226 -22.04 1.98 -27.39
CA ASP A 226 -22.62 2.52 -26.14
C ASP A 226 -22.92 1.50 -25.02
N VAL A 227 -22.95 0.20 -25.27
CA VAL A 227 -23.31 -0.79 -24.23
C VAL A 227 -22.06 -1.45 -23.64
N THR A 228 -21.74 -1.08 -22.40
CA THR A 228 -20.62 -1.65 -21.64
C THR A 228 -21.08 -2.81 -20.76
N LEU A 229 -20.18 -3.76 -20.46
CA LEU A 229 -20.51 -4.93 -19.63
C LEU A 229 -21.10 -4.51 -18.28
N ASP A 230 -20.51 -3.50 -17.65
CA ASP A 230 -20.97 -2.99 -16.36
C ASP A 230 -22.40 -2.45 -16.40
N ALA A 231 -22.86 -1.91 -17.54
CA ALA A 231 -24.19 -1.34 -17.68
C ALA A 231 -25.29 -2.41 -17.72
N VAL A 232 -24.96 -3.63 -18.16
CA VAL A 232 -25.93 -4.72 -18.38
C VAL A 232 -25.63 -5.99 -17.58
N TYR A 233 -24.57 -5.97 -16.77
CA TYR A 233 -24.17 -7.13 -15.98
C TYR A 233 -25.23 -7.46 -14.92
N ILE A 234 -25.64 -8.73 -14.90
CA ILE A 234 -26.54 -9.29 -13.89
C ILE A 234 -25.73 -10.17 -12.95
N ASP A 235 -25.88 -9.94 -11.64
CA ASP A 235 -25.22 -10.77 -10.63
C ASP A 235 -25.59 -12.24 -10.81
N LEU A 236 -24.58 -13.09 -11.02
CA LEU A 236 -24.78 -14.53 -11.20
C LEU A 236 -24.93 -15.22 -9.84
N ASN A 237 -25.76 -16.27 -9.83
CA ASN A 237 -25.96 -17.12 -8.66
C ASN A 237 -25.17 -18.42 -8.78
N THR A 238 -24.86 -19.06 -7.66
CA THR A 238 -24.34 -20.42 -7.64
C THR A 238 -25.45 -21.42 -7.30
N THR A 239 -25.23 -22.70 -7.56
CA THR A 239 -26.12 -23.77 -7.07
C THR A 239 -25.91 -24.09 -5.59
N THR A 240 -24.91 -23.46 -4.95
CA THR A 240 -24.61 -23.66 -3.54
C THR A 240 -25.59 -22.90 -2.68
N ARG A 241 -26.14 -23.59 -1.66
CA ARG A 241 -26.94 -22.98 -0.61
C ARG A 241 -26.11 -22.89 0.66
N ILE A 242 -26.24 -21.78 1.37
CA ILE A 242 -25.56 -21.51 2.64
C ILE A 242 -26.58 -21.14 3.70
N PRO A 243 -26.32 -21.48 4.98
CA PRO A 243 -27.21 -21.12 6.07
C PRO A 243 -27.32 -19.60 6.19
N LEU A 244 -28.52 -19.14 6.51
CA LEU A 244 -28.78 -17.73 6.79
C LEU A 244 -28.11 -17.31 8.10
N THR A 245 -27.53 -16.11 8.10
CA THR A 245 -27.09 -15.44 9.33
C THR A 245 -28.29 -15.01 10.18
N ASP A 246 -28.09 -14.82 11.48
CA ASP A 246 -29.16 -14.40 12.38
C ASP A 246 -29.75 -13.02 12.01
N ALA A 247 -28.94 -12.15 11.41
CA ALA A 247 -29.38 -10.87 10.88
C ALA A 247 -30.31 -11.03 9.65
N GLU A 248 -30.02 -11.99 8.77
CA GLU A 248 -30.86 -12.28 7.60
C GLU A 248 -32.17 -12.96 8.00
N LYS A 249 -32.14 -13.91 8.95
CA LYS A 249 -33.33 -14.57 9.50
C LYS A 249 -34.35 -13.57 10.06
N LYS A 250 -33.88 -12.52 10.73
CA LYS A 250 -34.74 -11.45 11.27
C LYS A 250 -35.43 -10.60 10.20
N LYS A 251 -34.91 -10.56 8.97
CA LYS A 251 -35.42 -9.74 7.86
C LYS A 251 -36.36 -10.51 6.92
N LEU A 252 -36.37 -11.84 7.00
CA LEU A 252 -37.20 -12.69 6.14
C LEU A 252 -38.65 -12.72 6.62
N LYS A 253 -39.59 -12.66 5.65
CA LYS A 253 -41.04 -12.81 5.91
C LYS A 253 -41.42 -14.26 6.21
N ASP A 254 -40.71 -15.20 5.59
CA ASP A 254 -40.86 -16.64 5.82
C ASP A 254 -39.86 -17.08 6.89
N ARG A 255 -40.38 -17.56 8.04
CA ARG A 255 -39.58 -17.99 9.18
C ARG A 255 -39.04 -19.42 9.04
N ASP A 256 -39.57 -20.18 8.09
CA ASP A 256 -39.15 -21.58 7.85
C ASP A 256 -37.96 -21.67 6.90
N GLN A 257 -37.63 -20.58 6.19
CA GLN A 257 -36.44 -20.53 5.35
C GLN A 257 -35.17 -20.48 6.22
N THR A 258 -34.32 -21.51 6.10
CA THR A 258 -33.07 -21.66 6.86
C THR A 258 -31.80 -21.40 6.05
N ASP A 259 -31.91 -21.37 4.72
CA ASP A 259 -30.78 -21.20 3.80
C ASP A 259 -31.07 -20.17 2.69
N ARG A 260 -30.01 -19.73 2.02
CA ARG A 260 -30.07 -18.93 0.80
C ARG A 260 -29.07 -19.39 -0.23
N ILE A 261 -29.32 -19.03 -1.48
CA ILE A 261 -28.34 -19.18 -2.55
C ILE A 261 -27.12 -18.29 -2.25
N LEU A 262 -25.93 -18.83 -2.51
CA LEU A 262 -24.68 -18.09 -2.49
C LEU A 262 -24.47 -17.40 -3.85
N PRO A 263 -24.45 -16.06 -3.93
CA PRO A 263 -24.07 -15.33 -5.14
C PRO A 263 -22.63 -15.63 -5.55
N ALA A 264 -22.35 -15.58 -6.86
CA ALA A 264 -21.02 -15.87 -7.39
C ALA A 264 -19.95 -14.88 -6.90
N MET A 265 -20.31 -13.60 -6.74
CA MET A 265 -19.41 -12.58 -6.22
C MET A 265 -19.01 -12.89 -4.77
N GLU A 266 -19.99 -13.22 -3.94
CA GLU A 266 -19.75 -13.63 -2.55
C GLU A 266 -18.93 -14.93 -2.46
N ALA A 267 -19.15 -15.88 -3.38
CA ALA A 267 -18.33 -17.08 -3.46
C ALA A 267 -16.86 -16.76 -3.78
N ALA A 268 -16.59 -15.76 -4.63
CA ALA A 268 -15.23 -15.30 -4.87
C ALA A 268 -14.62 -14.69 -3.61
N GLU A 269 -15.33 -13.76 -2.96
CA GLU A 269 -14.84 -13.09 -1.73
C GLU A 269 -14.52 -14.08 -0.59
N ARG A 270 -15.32 -15.14 -0.44
CA ARG A 270 -15.14 -16.16 0.60
C ARG A 270 -13.92 -17.06 0.38
N HIS A 271 -13.40 -17.15 -0.85
CA HIS A 271 -12.41 -18.15 -1.21
C HIS A 271 -11.16 -17.56 -1.87
N LYS A 272 -10.01 -17.77 -1.23
CA LYS A 272 -8.70 -17.44 -1.83
C LYS A 272 -8.43 -18.23 -3.12
N LYS A 273 -8.99 -19.43 -3.26
CA LYS A 273 -8.86 -20.29 -4.44
C LYS A 273 -10.24 -20.81 -4.83
N LEU A 274 -10.78 -20.34 -5.95
CA LEU A 274 -12.14 -20.64 -6.41
C LEU A 274 -12.11 -21.33 -7.78
N ALA A 275 -12.73 -22.49 -7.88
CA ALA A 275 -13.06 -23.14 -9.13
C ALA A 275 -14.53 -22.88 -9.46
N LEU A 276 -14.78 -21.97 -10.40
CA LEU A 276 -16.11 -21.64 -10.86
C LEU A 276 -16.46 -22.49 -12.08
N VAL A 277 -17.38 -23.43 -11.89
CA VAL A 277 -17.82 -24.33 -12.95
C VAL A 277 -19.23 -23.99 -13.44
N GLY A 278 -19.58 -24.40 -14.65
CA GLY A 278 -20.91 -24.11 -15.21
C GLY A 278 -21.04 -24.59 -16.64
N ASP A 279 -22.28 -24.75 -17.10
CA ASP A 279 -22.57 -25.20 -18.47
C ASP A 279 -22.08 -24.18 -19.52
N PRO A 280 -21.96 -24.57 -20.81
CA PRO A 280 -21.69 -23.62 -21.88
C PRO A 280 -22.71 -22.46 -21.85
N GLY A 281 -22.24 -21.21 -22.01
CA GLY A 281 -23.13 -20.05 -21.97
C GLY A 281 -23.57 -19.58 -20.56
N SER A 282 -23.21 -20.29 -19.48
CA SER A 282 -23.57 -19.89 -18.10
C SER A 282 -22.98 -18.56 -17.59
N GLY A 283 -22.16 -17.87 -18.40
CA GLY A 283 -21.58 -16.58 -18.02
C GLY A 283 -20.27 -16.63 -17.23
N LYS A 284 -19.57 -17.77 -17.14
CA LYS A 284 -18.28 -17.90 -16.41
C LYS A 284 -17.24 -16.85 -16.80
N SER A 285 -16.93 -16.74 -18.09
CA SER A 285 -15.96 -15.76 -18.61
C SER A 285 -16.44 -14.33 -18.37
N THR A 286 -17.73 -14.08 -18.50
CA THR A 286 -18.36 -12.78 -18.21
C THR A 286 -18.20 -12.41 -16.74
N PHE A 287 -18.45 -13.34 -15.82
CA PHE A 287 -18.27 -13.14 -14.39
C PHE A 287 -16.82 -12.80 -14.04
N VAL A 288 -15.85 -13.59 -14.51
CA VAL A 288 -14.45 -13.31 -14.16
C VAL A 288 -13.95 -12.01 -14.79
N ARG A 289 -14.43 -11.62 -15.97
CA ARG A 289 -14.17 -10.29 -16.56
C ARG A 289 -14.76 -9.18 -15.71
N GLN A 290 -16.02 -9.32 -15.28
CA GLN A 290 -16.68 -8.35 -14.44
C GLN A 290 -15.94 -8.16 -13.11
N LEU A 291 -15.60 -9.26 -12.45
CA LEU A 291 -14.82 -9.23 -11.21
C LEU A 291 -13.47 -8.54 -11.43
N ALA A 292 -12.70 -8.95 -12.44
CA ALA A 292 -11.38 -8.38 -12.69
C ALA A 292 -11.45 -6.88 -13.04
N GLY A 293 -12.42 -6.49 -13.87
CA GLY A 293 -12.67 -5.10 -14.25
C GLY A 293 -13.08 -4.26 -13.04
N SER A 294 -13.95 -4.78 -12.18
CA SER A 294 -14.35 -4.10 -10.94
C SER A 294 -13.16 -3.87 -10.02
N VAL A 295 -12.30 -4.88 -9.83
CA VAL A 295 -11.06 -4.77 -9.03
C VAL A 295 -10.12 -3.72 -9.62
N ALA A 296 -9.97 -3.69 -10.95
CA ALA A 296 -9.09 -2.74 -11.63
C ALA A 296 -9.57 -1.28 -11.54
N ARG A 297 -10.87 -1.03 -11.44
CA ARG A 297 -11.44 0.33 -11.32
C ARG A 297 -11.45 0.90 -9.92
N ARG A 298 -11.19 0.10 -8.89
CA ARG A 298 -11.21 0.60 -7.52
C ARG A 298 -10.08 1.63 -7.33
N ALA A 299 -10.39 2.77 -6.74
CA ALA A 299 -9.41 3.82 -6.49
C ALA A 299 -8.25 3.38 -5.58
N ASP A 300 -8.53 2.45 -4.66
CA ASP A 300 -7.52 1.84 -3.78
C ASP A 300 -6.77 0.66 -4.43
N ALA A 301 -7.22 0.20 -5.62
CA ALA A 301 -6.71 -0.93 -6.41
C ALA A 301 -5.84 -1.93 -5.62
N PRO A 302 -6.40 -2.60 -4.61
CA PRO A 302 -5.61 -3.32 -3.62
C PRO A 302 -4.96 -4.59 -4.20
N LEU A 303 -5.45 -5.04 -5.36
CA LEU A 303 -4.98 -6.22 -6.07
C LEU A 303 -4.63 -5.86 -7.52
N LEU A 304 -3.54 -6.41 -8.03
CA LEU A 304 -3.21 -6.43 -9.44
C LEU A 304 -3.89 -7.66 -10.09
N PRO A 305 -4.92 -7.48 -10.94
CA PRO A 305 -5.51 -8.59 -11.67
C PRO A 305 -4.57 -9.02 -12.79
N LEU A 306 -4.34 -10.33 -12.92
CA LEU A 306 -3.66 -10.94 -14.05
C LEU A 306 -4.57 -12.01 -14.65
N PHE A 307 -4.86 -11.85 -15.94
CA PHE A 307 -5.80 -12.71 -16.65
C PHE A 307 -5.06 -13.56 -17.68
N VAL A 308 -5.41 -14.84 -17.77
CA VAL A 308 -4.92 -15.72 -18.82
C VAL A 308 -6.03 -16.62 -19.33
N ILE A 309 -6.13 -16.74 -20.66
CA ILE A 309 -6.97 -17.76 -21.29
C ILE A 309 -6.13 -19.03 -21.35
N LEU A 310 -6.57 -20.09 -20.67
CA LEU A 310 -5.77 -21.29 -20.45
C LEU A 310 -5.39 -22.03 -21.73
N ARG A 311 -6.22 -21.93 -22.78
CA ARG A 311 -5.92 -22.53 -24.10
C ARG A 311 -4.65 -21.95 -24.74
N ASP A 312 -4.34 -20.68 -24.48
CA ASP A 312 -3.19 -19.99 -25.06
C ASP A 312 -1.86 -20.55 -24.51
N LEU A 313 -1.91 -21.20 -23.34
CA LEU A 313 -0.78 -21.90 -22.74
C LEU A 313 -0.53 -23.29 -23.35
N SER A 314 -1.50 -23.86 -24.08
CA SER A 314 -1.46 -25.25 -24.52
C SER A 314 -0.27 -25.56 -25.43
N ALA A 315 -0.09 -24.79 -26.51
CA ALA A 315 0.98 -25.04 -27.47
C ALA A 315 2.38 -24.77 -26.86
N PRO A 316 2.62 -23.65 -26.15
CA PRO A 316 3.90 -23.42 -25.49
C PRO A 316 4.26 -24.49 -24.44
N LEU A 317 3.29 -24.97 -23.66
CA LEU A 317 3.52 -26.02 -22.66
C LEU A 317 3.74 -27.41 -23.29
N ALA A 318 3.13 -27.69 -24.44
CA ALA A 318 3.39 -28.91 -25.19
C ALA A 318 4.84 -28.98 -25.69
N ALA A 319 5.36 -27.84 -26.15
CA ALA A 319 6.73 -27.71 -26.65
C ALA A 319 7.82 -27.72 -25.56
N LEU A 320 7.45 -27.65 -24.26
CA LEU A 320 8.44 -27.74 -23.18
C LEU A 320 9.00 -29.15 -23.02
N GLU A 321 10.33 -29.25 -23.07
CA GLU A 321 11.08 -30.42 -22.62
C GLU A 321 11.23 -30.38 -21.09
N LEU A 322 10.57 -31.35 -20.44
CA LEU A 322 10.55 -31.49 -18.99
C LEU A 322 11.13 -32.83 -18.52
N ASP A 323 11.52 -33.70 -19.45
CA ASP A 323 12.04 -35.03 -19.14
C ASP A 323 13.45 -34.90 -18.56
N ASN A 324 13.78 -35.77 -17.60
CA ASN A 324 15.06 -35.81 -16.90
C ASN A 324 15.45 -34.52 -16.15
N LEU A 325 14.50 -33.60 -15.94
CA LEU A 325 14.69 -32.43 -15.08
C LEU A 325 14.32 -32.75 -13.64
N ASP A 326 15.05 -32.16 -12.71
CA ASP A 326 14.62 -32.12 -11.32
C ASP A 326 13.31 -31.32 -11.17
N ALA A 327 12.64 -31.52 -10.03
CA ALA A 327 11.33 -30.94 -9.79
C ALA A 327 11.34 -29.40 -9.76
N GLU A 328 12.44 -28.78 -9.32
CA GLU A 328 12.57 -27.32 -9.21
C GLU A 328 12.76 -26.70 -10.59
N THR A 329 13.68 -27.24 -11.40
CA THR A 329 13.91 -26.79 -12.78
C THR A 329 12.65 -26.95 -13.62
N ALA A 330 11.94 -28.08 -13.48
CA ALA A 330 10.67 -28.30 -14.17
C ALA A 330 9.60 -27.28 -13.74
N GLN A 331 9.53 -26.95 -12.45
CA GLN A 331 8.61 -25.93 -11.93
C GLN A 331 8.93 -24.55 -12.53
N THR A 332 10.20 -24.14 -12.54
CA THR A 332 10.66 -22.87 -13.10
C THR A 332 10.32 -22.75 -14.59
N LYS A 333 10.54 -23.82 -15.38
CA LYS A 333 10.17 -23.83 -16.81
C LYS A 333 8.66 -23.63 -17.00
N LEU A 334 7.83 -24.31 -16.20
CA LEU A 334 6.37 -24.18 -16.27
C LEU A 334 5.91 -22.75 -15.95
N VAL A 335 6.45 -22.14 -14.88
CA VAL A 335 6.14 -20.75 -14.51
C VAL A 335 6.54 -19.79 -15.62
N SER A 336 7.72 -19.98 -16.22
CA SER A 336 8.21 -19.09 -17.27
C SER A 336 7.29 -19.00 -18.49
N VAL A 337 6.56 -20.07 -18.82
CA VAL A 337 5.56 -20.05 -19.90
C VAL A 337 4.36 -19.19 -19.54
N VAL A 338 3.86 -19.26 -18.29
CA VAL A 338 2.75 -18.40 -17.85
C VAL A 338 3.19 -16.94 -17.82
N CYS A 339 4.38 -16.65 -17.29
CA CYS A 339 4.93 -15.30 -17.27
C CYS A 339 5.15 -14.76 -18.70
N ARG A 340 5.61 -15.59 -19.64
CA ARG A 340 5.72 -15.22 -21.06
C ARG A 340 4.37 -14.85 -21.66
N GLN A 341 3.31 -15.59 -21.32
CA GLN A 341 1.96 -15.26 -21.79
C GLN A 341 1.47 -13.93 -21.22
N TRP A 342 1.71 -13.63 -19.93
CA TRP A 342 1.36 -12.33 -19.37
C TRP A 342 2.15 -11.17 -20.01
N ARG A 343 3.45 -11.36 -20.26
CA ARG A 343 4.25 -10.37 -21.01
C ARG A 343 3.68 -10.10 -22.39
N LYS A 344 3.30 -11.16 -23.10
CA LYS A 344 2.64 -11.06 -24.41
C LYS A 344 1.32 -10.29 -24.31
N ASP A 345 0.47 -10.63 -23.33
CA ASP A 345 -0.80 -9.95 -23.13
C ASP A 345 -0.60 -8.45 -22.78
N PHE A 346 0.40 -8.10 -21.97
CA PHE A 346 0.76 -6.70 -21.71
C PHE A 346 1.15 -5.95 -22.99
N ALA A 347 2.04 -6.53 -23.79
CA ALA A 347 2.51 -5.92 -25.03
C ALA A 347 1.40 -5.82 -26.09
N ASP A 348 0.72 -6.91 -26.38
CA ASP A 348 -0.17 -7.01 -27.54
C ASP A 348 -1.59 -6.52 -27.20
N ARG A 349 -2.17 -7.02 -26.10
CA ARG A 349 -3.57 -6.78 -25.74
C ARG A 349 -3.75 -5.45 -25.03
N HIS A 350 -2.84 -5.11 -24.12
CA HIS A 350 -2.91 -3.87 -23.34
C HIS A 350 -2.03 -2.75 -23.93
N ARG A 351 -1.24 -3.01 -24.98
CA ARG A 351 -0.35 -2.02 -25.64
C ARG A 351 0.66 -1.38 -24.67
N LEU A 352 1.12 -2.14 -23.67
CA LEU A 352 2.03 -1.72 -22.60
C LEU A 352 3.29 -2.61 -22.62
N GLY A 353 4.06 -2.54 -23.71
CA GLY A 353 5.29 -3.33 -23.87
C GLY A 353 6.32 -3.08 -22.75
N THR A 354 6.46 -1.83 -22.31
CA THR A 354 7.37 -1.46 -21.21
C THR A 354 6.99 -2.10 -19.87
N LEU A 355 5.70 -2.37 -19.64
CA LEU A 355 5.26 -3.05 -18.41
C LEU A 355 5.60 -4.55 -18.44
N ALA A 356 5.70 -5.16 -19.62
CA ALA A 356 6.11 -6.56 -19.77
C ALA A 356 7.52 -6.81 -19.21
N GLU A 357 8.41 -5.83 -19.34
CA GLU A 357 9.77 -5.89 -18.79
C GLU A 357 9.76 -5.87 -17.25
N HIS A 358 8.74 -5.25 -16.65
CA HIS A 358 8.60 -5.11 -15.20
C HIS A 358 7.76 -6.21 -14.54
N LEU A 359 7.32 -7.23 -15.30
CA LEU A 359 6.42 -8.28 -14.78
C LEU A 359 6.98 -8.99 -13.53
N ASP A 360 8.27 -9.34 -13.51
CA ASP A 360 8.83 -10.06 -12.36
C ASP A 360 8.81 -9.20 -11.08
N SER A 361 9.00 -7.89 -11.22
CA SER A 361 8.88 -6.94 -10.11
C SER A 361 7.43 -6.86 -9.62
N LEU A 362 6.45 -6.76 -10.52
CA LEU A 362 5.03 -6.77 -10.17
C LEU A 362 4.64 -8.06 -9.45
N LEU A 363 5.06 -9.20 -9.98
CA LEU A 363 4.77 -10.52 -9.39
C LEU A 363 5.40 -10.71 -8.02
N ALA A 364 6.46 -9.98 -7.66
CA ALA A 364 7.10 -10.06 -6.36
C ALA A 364 6.50 -9.10 -5.31
N HIS A 365 6.03 -7.92 -5.71
CA HIS A 365 5.67 -6.85 -4.77
C HIS A 365 4.16 -6.57 -4.67
N GLU A 366 3.38 -6.92 -5.68
CA GLU A 366 1.94 -6.64 -5.71
C GLU A 366 1.12 -7.76 -5.09
N LYS A 367 -0.02 -7.45 -4.46
CA LYS A 367 -1.00 -8.49 -4.12
C LYS A 367 -1.75 -8.88 -5.39
N LEU A 368 -1.81 -10.17 -5.70
CA LEU A 368 -2.29 -10.62 -7.02
C LEU A 368 -3.71 -11.21 -6.96
N LEU A 369 -4.51 -10.88 -7.96
CA LEU A 369 -5.71 -11.62 -8.36
C LEU A 369 -5.39 -12.38 -9.65
N LEU A 370 -5.28 -13.70 -9.59
CA LEU A 370 -5.00 -14.52 -10.77
C LEU A 370 -6.28 -15.13 -11.33
N ILE A 371 -6.52 -14.96 -12.63
CA ILE A 371 -7.69 -15.49 -13.33
C ILE A 371 -7.22 -16.40 -14.46
N PHE A 372 -7.63 -17.66 -14.37
CA PHE A 372 -7.34 -18.73 -15.32
C PHE A 372 -8.65 -19.14 -16.00
N ASP A 373 -8.94 -18.54 -17.15
CA ASP A 373 -10.24 -18.72 -17.83
C ASP A 373 -10.18 -19.87 -18.85
N GLY A 374 -11.20 -20.73 -18.86
CA GLY A 374 -11.44 -21.70 -19.93
C GLY A 374 -10.62 -22.98 -19.86
N LEU A 375 -10.52 -23.64 -18.71
CA LEU A 375 -9.78 -24.91 -18.60
C LEU A 375 -10.36 -26.02 -19.51
N ASP A 376 -11.66 -25.99 -19.78
CA ASP A 376 -12.33 -26.92 -20.70
C ASP A 376 -11.91 -26.74 -22.16
N GLU A 377 -11.45 -25.55 -22.55
CA GLU A 377 -10.95 -25.23 -23.89
C GLU A 377 -9.52 -25.75 -24.12
N VAL A 378 -8.84 -26.21 -23.07
CA VAL A 378 -7.52 -26.83 -23.17
C VAL A 378 -7.66 -28.26 -23.71
N PRO A 379 -6.93 -28.63 -24.78
CA PRO A 379 -6.88 -30.00 -25.28
C PRO A 379 -6.54 -31.01 -24.18
N GLN A 380 -7.16 -32.19 -24.21
CA GLN A 380 -6.98 -33.21 -23.16
C GLN A 380 -5.50 -33.61 -22.98
N ALA A 381 -4.75 -33.73 -24.09
CA ALA A 381 -3.34 -34.11 -24.07
C ALA A 381 -2.44 -33.12 -23.31
N THR A 382 -2.78 -31.83 -23.29
CA THR A 382 -1.99 -30.77 -22.64
C THR A 382 -2.57 -30.30 -21.32
N ARG A 383 -3.81 -30.68 -20.99
CA ARG A 383 -4.53 -30.25 -19.78
C ARG A 383 -3.77 -30.55 -18.48
N ARG A 384 -3.17 -31.74 -18.35
CA ARG A 384 -2.32 -32.07 -17.20
C ARG A 384 -1.13 -31.12 -17.07
N ARG A 385 -0.50 -30.73 -18.17
CA ARG A 385 0.62 -29.77 -18.16
C ARG A 385 0.13 -28.36 -17.80
N VAL A 386 -1.01 -27.92 -18.31
CA VAL A 386 -1.63 -26.64 -17.92
C VAL A 386 -1.91 -26.61 -16.42
N ASN A 387 -2.52 -27.66 -15.86
CA ASN A 387 -2.76 -27.75 -14.42
C ASN A 387 -1.46 -27.72 -13.60
N ARG A 388 -0.41 -28.40 -14.07
CA ARG A 388 0.92 -28.31 -13.45
C ARG A 388 1.47 -26.88 -13.50
N ALA A 389 1.29 -26.14 -14.60
CA ALA A 389 1.72 -24.76 -14.73
C ALA A 389 0.96 -23.82 -13.78
N VAL A 390 -0.37 -23.94 -13.71
CA VAL A 390 -1.19 -23.18 -12.75
C VAL A 390 -0.71 -23.46 -11.32
N ARG A 391 -0.53 -24.73 -10.95
CA ARG A 391 -0.04 -25.11 -9.61
C ARG A 391 1.38 -24.59 -9.33
N ALA A 392 2.25 -24.58 -10.34
CA ALA A 392 3.60 -24.06 -10.23
C ALA A 392 3.58 -22.56 -9.90
N VAL A 393 2.78 -21.78 -10.62
CA VAL A 393 2.58 -20.34 -10.34
C VAL A 393 2.04 -20.11 -8.93
N LEU A 394 0.99 -20.84 -8.53
CA LEU A 394 0.41 -20.73 -7.19
C LEU A 394 1.38 -21.11 -6.07
N LYS A 395 2.38 -21.94 -6.35
CA LYS A 395 3.43 -22.34 -5.40
C LYS A 395 4.58 -21.34 -5.37
N THR A 396 4.92 -20.74 -6.51
CA THR A 396 6.04 -19.81 -6.66
C THR A 396 5.75 -18.44 -6.05
N TYR A 397 4.52 -17.93 -6.14
CA TYR A 397 4.18 -16.58 -5.70
C TYR A 397 3.29 -16.59 -4.44
N PRO A 398 3.83 -16.34 -3.24
CA PRO A 398 3.07 -16.40 -1.97
C PRO A 398 2.12 -15.20 -1.76
N ASN A 399 2.35 -14.11 -2.48
CA ASN A 399 1.57 -12.86 -2.50
C ASN A 399 0.26 -12.93 -3.31
N ILE A 400 -0.11 -14.10 -3.82
CA ILE A 400 -1.40 -14.32 -4.47
C ILE A 400 -2.50 -14.25 -3.41
N ALA A 401 -3.29 -13.16 -3.46
CA ALA A 401 -4.41 -12.96 -2.55
C ALA A 401 -5.62 -13.81 -2.96
N GLN A 402 -5.85 -13.93 -4.27
CA GLN A 402 -6.97 -14.69 -4.82
C GLN A 402 -6.61 -15.32 -6.17
N ALA A 403 -7.09 -16.55 -6.40
CA ALA A 403 -6.95 -17.25 -7.67
C ALA A 403 -8.28 -17.88 -8.08
N ILE A 404 -8.69 -17.68 -9.33
CA ILE A 404 -9.95 -18.19 -9.87
C ILE A 404 -9.66 -18.98 -11.14
N VAL A 405 -10.23 -20.17 -11.23
CA VAL A 405 -10.24 -20.98 -12.45
C VAL A 405 -11.68 -21.17 -12.92
N THR A 406 -11.90 -21.08 -14.22
CA THR A 406 -13.21 -21.41 -14.81
C THR A 406 -13.12 -22.70 -15.62
N CYS A 407 -14.19 -23.50 -15.60
CA CYS A 407 -14.28 -24.72 -16.40
C CYS A 407 -15.74 -25.15 -16.64
N ARG A 408 -16.00 -26.00 -17.63
CA ARG A 408 -17.27 -26.71 -17.72
C ARG A 408 -17.40 -27.74 -16.61
N VAL A 409 -18.63 -27.92 -16.10
CA VAL A 409 -18.94 -28.89 -15.03
C VAL A 409 -18.43 -30.29 -15.38
N ARG A 410 -18.71 -30.75 -16.61
CA ARG A 410 -18.32 -32.08 -17.10
C ARG A 410 -16.82 -32.22 -17.41
N SER A 411 -16.08 -31.13 -17.46
CA SER A 411 -14.65 -31.11 -17.79
C SER A 411 -13.76 -30.93 -16.55
N TYR A 412 -14.36 -30.55 -15.41
CA TYR A 412 -13.67 -30.35 -14.15
C TYR A 412 -13.74 -31.59 -13.24
N THR A 413 -13.14 -32.68 -13.71
CA THR A 413 -13.14 -34.00 -13.04
C THR A 413 -11.76 -34.65 -13.12
N GLY A 414 -11.45 -35.59 -12.21
CA GLY A 414 -10.17 -36.31 -12.20
C GLY A 414 -8.98 -35.36 -12.14
N ASP A 415 -7.99 -35.55 -13.02
CA ASP A 415 -6.76 -34.73 -13.05
C ASP A 415 -6.98 -33.27 -13.46
N ALA A 416 -8.18 -32.92 -13.93
CA ALA A 416 -8.54 -31.53 -14.22
C ALA A 416 -8.79 -30.73 -12.94
N VAL A 417 -9.12 -31.38 -11.82
CA VAL A 417 -9.43 -30.72 -10.54
C VAL A 417 -8.13 -30.17 -9.93
N LEU A 418 -8.14 -28.88 -9.62
CA LEU A 418 -7.01 -28.23 -8.95
C LEU A 418 -7.13 -28.40 -7.43
N PRO A 419 -6.14 -29.03 -6.76
CA PRO A 419 -6.20 -29.23 -5.32
C PRO A 419 -6.28 -27.91 -4.54
N GLY A 420 -7.13 -27.87 -3.52
CA GLY A 420 -7.32 -26.72 -2.63
C GLY A 420 -8.19 -25.59 -3.19
N PHE A 421 -8.80 -25.77 -4.38
CA PHE A 421 -9.81 -24.86 -4.91
C PHE A 421 -11.20 -25.23 -4.38
N ALA A 422 -11.90 -24.26 -3.79
CA ALA A 422 -13.31 -24.41 -3.48
C ALA A 422 -14.10 -24.44 -4.78
N ARG A 423 -14.95 -25.45 -4.99
CA ARG A 423 -15.72 -25.61 -6.22
C ARG A 423 -17.14 -25.08 -6.02
N HIS A 424 -17.52 -24.11 -6.85
CA HIS A 424 -18.91 -23.65 -6.96
C HIS A 424 -19.38 -23.75 -8.40
N GLN A 425 -20.64 -24.17 -8.59
CA GLN A 425 -21.26 -24.22 -9.91
C GLN A 425 -22.21 -23.03 -10.08
N LEU A 426 -22.15 -22.35 -11.24
CA LEU A 426 -23.13 -21.33 -11.59
C LEU A 426 -24.51 -21.96 -11.78
N ALA A 427 -25.51 -21.33 -11.17
CA ALA A 427 -26.91 -21.67 -11.37
C ALA A 427 -27.45 -20.99 -12.65
N PRO A 428 -28.46 -21.58 -13.30
CA PRO A 428 -29.25 -20.87 -14.30
C PRO A 428 -29.85 -19.59 -13.74
N PHE A 429 -30.13 -18.62 -14.61
CA PHE A 429 -30.89 -17.44 -14.20
C PHE A 429 -32.27 -17.81 -13.67
N ASN A 430 -32.63 -17.21 -12.55
CA ASN A 430 -34.01 -17.19 -12.09
C ASN A 430 -34.83 -16.15 -12.88
N GLU A 431 -36.16 -16.16 -12.69
CA GLU A 431 -37.06 -15.25 -13.42
C GLU A 431 -36.70 -13.77 -13.25
N ASP A 432 -36.25 -13.36 -12.06
CA ASP A 432 -35.90 -11.97 -11.79
C ASP A 432 -34.61 -11.56 -12.50
N GLN A 433 -33.62 -12.45 -12.56
CA GLN A 433 -32.39 -12.24 -13.33
C GLN A 433 -32.70 -12.16 -14.83
N ILE A 434 -33.60 -13.01 -15.36
CA ILE A 434 -34.04 -12.96 -16.76
C ILE A 434 -34.74 -11.62 -17.04
N LYS A 435 -35.68 -11.20 -16.18
CA LYS A 435 -36.41 -9.93 -16.32
C LYS A 435 -35.48 -8.72 -16.29
N LYS A 436 -34.40 -8.77 -15.49
CA LYS A 436 -33.39 -7.70 -15.47
C LYS A 436 -32.51 -7.70 -16.71
N PHE A 437 -32.15 -8.88 -17.23
CA PHE A 437 -31.28 -9.02 -18.40
C PHE A 437 -31.93 -8.56 -19.71
N VAL A 438 -33.25 -8.74 -19.85
CA VAL A 438 -34.00 -8.40 -21.07
C VAL A 438 -34.45 -6.93 -21.12
N LYS A 439 -34.44 -6.24 -19.97
CA LYS A 439 -34.71 -4.79 -19.89
C LYS A 439 -33.48 -4.01 -20.31
#